data_AF-A0A9D4C4R5-F1
#
_entry.id   AF-A0A9D4C4R5-F1
#
_cell.length_a   1.000
_cell.length_b   1.000
_cell.length_c   1.000
_cell.angle_alpha   90.00
_cell.angle_beta   90.00
_cell.angle_gamma   90.00
#
_symmetry.space_group_name_H-M   'P 1'
#
loop_
_entity.id
_entity.type
_entity.pdbx_description
1 polymer ?
#
loop_
_entity_poly.entity_id
_entity_poly.type
_entity_poly.pdbx_seq_one_letter_code
_entity_poly.pdbx_strand_id
1 'polypeptide(L)'
;MTGNDGTSGKLQGNPKLHKPGMPLRTIVNVRSHPTEKMAEIVEDQLRSHVTSLPSFVRDTMDFLNKIQKLKKLFRKVRYNSV
;
A
#
# COMPACT_ATOMS: atom_id res chain seq x y z
N MET A 1 -15.84 26.13 -15.14
CA MET A 1 -15.72 24.88 -14.37
C MET A 1 -16.28 23.75 -15.22
N THR A 2 -15.51 23.23 -16.18
CA THR A 2 -15.94 22.08 -16.99
C THR A 2 -15.41 20.83 -16.32
N GLY A 3 -16.28 20.10 -15.63
CA GLY A 3 -15.95 18.79 -15.06
C GLY A 3 -15.47 17.88 -16.18
N ASN A 4 -14.28 17.33 -16.04
CA ASN A 4 -13.82 16.29 -16.93
C ASN A 4 -14.57 15.02 -16.51
N ASP A 5 -15.69 14.74 -17.18
CA ASP A 5 -16.48 13.53 -16.95
C ASP A 5 -15.56 12.33 -17.21
N GLY A 6 -15.16 11.65 -16.13
CA GLY A 6 -14.12 10.62 -16.18
C GLY A 6 -14.43 9.56 -17.24
N THR A 7 -13.40 9.17 -18.00
CA THR A 7 -13.57 8.22 -19.11
C THR A 7 -14.01 6.85 -18.60
N SER A 8 -14.89 6.17 -19.35
CA SER A 8 -15.28 4.79 -19.03
C SER A 8 -14.08 3.84 -19.06
N GLY A 9 -14.10 2.82 -18.19
CA GLY A 9 -13.06 1.80 -18.15
C GLY A 9 -12.98 1.03 -19.47
N LYS A 10 -11.76 0.70 -19.91
CA LYS A 10 -11.53 -0.03 -21.17
C LYS A 10 -11.23 -1.49 -20.87
N LEU A 11 -12.00 -2.39 -21.48
CA LEU A 11 -11.75 -3.83 -21.43
C LEU A 11 -10.66 -4.21 -22.43
N GLN A 12 -9.65 -4.92 -21.96
CA GLN A 12 -8.58 -5.50 -22.76
C GLN A 12 -8.40 -6.97 -22.35
N GLY A 13 -7.70 -7.75 -23.16
CA GLY A 13 -7.39 -9.11 -22.74
C GLY A 13 -6.20 -9.73 -23.47
N ASN A 14 -5.39 -10.45 -22.71
CA ASN A 14 -4.28 -11.23 -23.27
C ASN A 14 -4.77 -12.65 -23.58
N PRO A 15 -4.49 -13.23 -24.76
CA PRO A 15 -4.83 -14.61 -25.04
C PRO A 15 -4.24 -15.59 -24.02
N LYS A 16 -5.05 -16.53 -23.55
CA LYS A 16 -4.63 -17.67 -22.72
C LYS A 16 -4.67 -18.96 -23.54
N LEU A 17 -3.71 -19.09 -24.45
CA LEU A 17 -3.62 -20.25 -25.36
C LEU A 17 -3.54 -21.62 -24.64
N HIS A 18 -3.08 -21.63 -23.38
CA HIS A 18 -2.86 -22.85 -22.61
C HIS A 18 -4.06 -23.30 -21.76
N LYS A 19 -5.22 -22.61 -21.79
CA LYS A 19 -6.41 -23.00 -21.02
C LYS A 19 -7.62 -23.18 -21.96
N PRO A 20 -8.00 -24.42 -22.28
CA PRO A 20 -9.22 -24.70 -23.02
C PRO A 20 -10.43 -24.08 -22.32
N GLY A 21 -11.34 -23.46 -23.10
CA GLY A 21 -12.56 -22.84 -22.56
C GLY A 21 -12.39 -21.49 -21.86
N MET A 22 -11.16 -21.01 -21.64
CA MET A 22 -10.94 -19.67 -21.06
C MET A 22 -9.93 -18.88 -21.90
N PRO A 23 -10.37 -18.33 -23.04
CA PRO A 23 -9.48 -17.87 -24.12
C PRO A 23 -8.71 -16.59 -23.79
N LEU A 24 -9.14 -15.79 -22.81
CA LEU A 24 -8.57 -14.48 -22.51
C LEU A 24 -8.28 -14.30 -21.01
N ARG A 25 -7.20 -13.57 -20.71
CA ARG A 25 -6.95 -12.91 -19.44
C ARG A 25 -7.53 -11.51 -19.55
N THR A 26 -8.76 -11.33 -19.05
CA THR A 26 -9.39 -10.03 -19.02
C THR A 26 -8.60 -9.06 -18.13
N ILE A 27 -8.41 -7.84 -18.63
CA ILE A 27 -7.74 -6.72 -17.97
C ILE A 27 -8.67 -5.52 -18.12
N VAL A 28 -8.99 -4.85 -17.01
CA VAL A 28 -9.75 -3.59 -17.05
C VAL A 28 -8.77 -2.45 -16.85
N ASN A 29 -8.66 -1.57 -17.84
CA ASN A 29 -7.86 -0.35 -17.76
C ASN A 29 -8.74 0.80 -17.26
N VAL A 30 -8.34 1.40 -16.14
CA VAL A 30 -9.12 2.37 -15.36
C VAL A 30 -8.40 3.74 -15.30
N ARG A 31 -7.47 4.02 -16.22
CA ARG A 31 -6.83 5.34 -16.33
C ARG A 31 -7.85 6.42 -16.69
N SER A 32 -7.77 7.58 -16.03
CA SER A 32 -8.71 8.69 -16.18
C SER A 32 -10.18 8.34 -15.87
N HIS A 33 -10.41 7.23 -15.18
CA HIS A 33 -11.74 6.82 -14.73
C HIS A 33 -12.08 7.52 -13.40
N PRO A 34 -13.37 7.75 -13.08
CA PRO A 34 -13.77 8.36 -11.81
C PRO A 34 -13.22 7.66 -10.56
N THR A 35 -12.90 6.36 -10.66
CA THR A 35 -12.36 5.58 -9.54
C THR A 35 -10.83 5.51 -9.48
N GLU A 36 -10.10 6.17 -10.40
CA GLU A 36 -8.64 6.10 -10.49
C GLU A 36 -7.95 6.51 -9.17
N LYS A 37 -8.49 7.52 -8.49
CA LYS A 37 -7.92 8.08 -7.24
C LYS A 37 -8.50 7.48 -5.96
N MET A 38 -9.32 6.43 -6.05
CA MET A 38 -9.96 5.85 -4.87
C MET A 38 -8.92 5.33 -3.86
N ALA A 39 -7.82 4.73 -4.34
CA ALA A 39 -6.76 4.24 -3.47
C ALA A 39 -6.04 5.38 -2.72
N GLU A 40 -5.73 6.47 -3.41
CA GLU A 40 -5.10 7.68 -2.84
C GLU A 40 -5.99 8.30 -1.75
N ILE A 41 -7.30 8.43 -2.02
CA ILE A 41 -8.27 8.94 -1.03
C ILE A 41 -8.31 8.06 0.21
N VAL A 42 -8.36 6.74 0.04
CA VAL A 42 -8.39 5.80 1.17
C VAL A 42 -7.07 5.84 1.95
N GLU A 43 -5.94 5.95 1.27
CA GLU A 43 -4.62 6.09 1.90
C GLU A 43 -4.55 7.36 2.75
N ASP A 44 -5.02 8.50 2.23
CA ASP A 44 -5.05 9.77 2.96
C ASP A 44 -5.91 9.67 4.24
N GLN A 45 -7.07 9.02 4.16
CA GLN A 45 -7.93 8.79 5.33
C GLN A 45 -7.26 7.86 6.35
N LEU A 46 -6.57 6.81 5.90
CA LEU A 46 -5.91 5.84 6.77
C LEU A 46 -4.63 6.37 7.41
N ARG A 47 -3.98 7.37 6.80
CA ARG A 47 -2.65 7.85 7.20
C ARG A 47 -2.58 8.28 8.67
N SER A 48 -3.57 9.01 9.16
CA SER A 48 -3.63 9.45 10.57
C SER A 48 -3.69 8.26 11.53
N HIS A 49 -4.48 7.25 11.19
CA HIS A 49 -4.64 6.05 12.00
C HIS A 49 -3.38 5.19 11.98
N VAL A 50 -2.81 4.93 10.80
CA VAL A 50 -1.60 4.13 10.64
C VAL A 50 -0.40 4.76 11.35
N THR A 51 -0.23 6.08 11.25
CA THR A 51 0.90 6.79 11.85
C THR A 51 0.84 6.85 13.38
N SER A 52 -0.35 6.72 13.98
CA SER A 52 -0.55 6.71 15.43
C SER A 52 -0.17 5.38 16.10
N LEU A 53 -0.01 4.31 15.32
CA LEU A 53 0.27 2.97 15.85
C LEU A 53 1.70 2.89 16.43
N PRO A 54 1.89 2.17 17.56
CA PRO A 54 3.22 1.97 18.14
C PRO A 54 4.15 1.16 17.21
N SER A 55 3.57 0.33 16.34
CA SER A 55 4.26 -0.46 15.33
C SER A 55 4.58 0.30 14.04
N PHE A 56 4.09 1.53 13.87
CA PHE A 56 4.29 2.32 12.66
C PHE A 56 5.78 2.48 12.37
N VAL A 57 6.24 2.28 11.14
CA VAL A 57 7.63 2.55 10.73
C VAL A 57 7.56 3.45 9.51
N ARG A 58 8.21 4.62 9.60
CA ARG A 58 8.13 5.63 8.55
C ARG A 58 9.05 5.35 7.36
N ASP A 59 10.31 5.08 7.65
CA ASP A 59 11.37 4.93 6.67
C ASP A 59 12.51 4.06 7.24
N THR A 60 13.52 3.80 6.41
CA THR A 60 14.68 2.99 6.79
C THR A 60 15.43 3.55 8.00
N MET A 61 15.52 4.87 8.15
CA MET A 61 16.23 5.49 9.27
C MET A 61 15.42 5.39 10.57
N ASP A 62 14.11 5.64 10.52
CA ASP A 62 13.20 5.42 11.65
C ASP A 62 13.27 3.96 12.14
N PHE A 63 13.29 3.01 11.21
CA PHE A 63 13.45 1.59 11.52
C PHE A 63 14.76 1.29 12.26
N LEU A 64 15.90 1.74 11.72
CA LEU A 64 17.22 1.54 12.35
C LEU A 64 17.27 2.16 13.75
N ASN A 65 16.70 3.36 13.91
CA ASN A 65 16.63 4.04 15.20
C ASN A 65 15.80 3.24 16.22
N LYS A 66 14.67 2.67 15.81
CA LYS A 66 13.82 1.83 16.68
C LYS A 66 14.54 0.54 17.11
N ILE A 67 15.24 -0.12 16.20
CA ILE A 67 16.05 -1.31 16.51
C ILE A 67 17.16 -0.97 17.51
N GLN A 68 17.88 0.13 17.32
CA GLN A 68 18.95 0.52 18.23
C GLN A 68 18.42 0.83 19.64
N LYS A 69 17.28 1.53 19.74
CA LYS A 69 16.59 1.77 21.02
C LYS A 69 16.23 0.45 21.70
N LEU A 70 15.68 -0.50 20.95
CA LEU A 70 15.32 -1.82 21.46
C LEU A 70 16.54 -2.61 21.97
N LYS A 71 17.65 -2.61 21.22
CA LYS A 71 18.92 -3.23 21.65
C LYS A 71 19.44 -2.62 22.96
N LYS A 72 19.39 -1.29 23.11
CA LYS A 72 19.79 -0.59 24.33
C LYS A 72 18.90 -0.99 25.52
N LEU A 73 17.59 -1.08 25.31
CA LEU A 73 16.64 -1.51 26.34
C LEU A 73 16.97 -2.93 26.83
N PHE A 74 17.13 -3.88 25.91
CA PHE A 74 17.48 -5.26 26.27
C PHE A 74 18.80 -5.35 27.04
N ARG A 75 19.81 -4.53 26.68
CA ARG A 75 21.07 -4.47 27.41
C ARG A 75 20.86 -3.96 28.85
N LYS A 76 20.08 -2.89 29.03
CA LYS A 76 19.79 -2.30 30.35
C LYS A 76 19.05 -3.28 31.28
N VAL A 77 18.04 -3.97 30.77
CA VAL A 77 17.29 -4.99 31.54
C VAL A 77 18.23 -6.09 32.03
N ARG A 78 19.16 -6.54 31.17
CA ARG A 78 20.14 -7.58 31.52
C ARG A 78 21.12 -7.15 32.63
N TYR A 79 21.53 -5.87 32.66
CA TYR A 79 22.40 -5.34 33.72
C TYR A 79 21.68 -5.12 35.05
N ASN A 80 20.37 -4.84 35.04
CA ASN A 80 19.58 -4.58 36.26
C ASN A 80 19.00 -5.86 36.90
N SER A 81 19.23 -7.03 36.32
CA SER A 81 18.81 -8.34 36.88
C SER A 81 19.97 -9.11 37.53
N VAL A 82 21.09 -8.43 37.77
CA VAL A 82 22.26 -8.88 38.56
C VAL A 82 22.42 -7.89 39.70
#